data_AF-U2YX88-F1
#
_entry.id   AF-U2YX88-F1
#
_cell.length_a   1.000
_cell.length_b   1.000
_cell.length_c   1.000
_cell.angle_alpha   90.00
_cell.angle_beta   90.00
_cell.angle_gamma   90.00
#
_symmetry.space_group_name_H-M   'P 1'
#
loop_
_entity.id
_entity.type
_entity.pdbx_description
1 polymer ?
#
loop_
_entity_poly.entity_id
_entity_poly.type
_entity_poly.pdbx_seq_one_letter_code
_entity_poly.pdbx_strand_id
1 'polypeptide(L)' 'MDAAGTAAWGGVAALCFLVLAVPYHALAPNAPSVGVLVAVAIAVGLVGAAGARAVRD' A
#
# COMPACT_ATOMS: atom_id res chain seq x y z
N MET A 1 -4.11 -13.32 15.11
CA MET A 1 -3.03 -12.59 14.40
C MET A 1 -2.87 -11.27 15.13
N ASP A 2 -1.70 -11.02 15.72
CA ASP A 2 -1.46 -9.77 16.42
C ASP A 2 -1.60 -8.58 15.48
N ALA A 3 -2.16 -7.48 15.99
CA ALA A 3 -2.28 -6.22 15.27
C ALA A 3 -0.93 -5.69 14.73
N ALA A 4 0.20 -6.06 15.35
CA ALA A 4 1.53 -5.79 14.81
C ALA A 4 1.79 -6.55 13.50
N GLY A 5 1.31 -7.79 13.38
CA GLY A 5 1.35 -8.57 12.15
C GLY A 5 0.48 -7.96 11.05
N THR A 6 -0.73 -7.51 11.39
CA THR A 6 -1.64 -6.86 10.43
C THR A 6 -1.06 -5.56 9.86
N ALA A 7 -0.43 -4.73 10.71
CA ALA A 7 0.26 -3.52 10.26
C ALA A 7 1.49 -3.83 9.39
N ALA A 8 2.27 -4.85 9.75
CA ALA A 8 3.43 -5.28 8.95
C ALA A 8 3.00 -5.75 7.54
N TRP A 9 1.93 -6.54 7.44
CA TRP A 9 1.39 -6.96 6.15
C TRP A 9 0.85 -5.80 5.30
N GLY A 10 0.28 -4.76 5.94
CA GLY A 10 -0.12 -3.52 5.24
C GLY A 10 1.07 -2.78 4.60
N GLY A 11 2.20 -2.72 5.31
CA GLY A 11 3.44 -2.15 4.76
C GLY A 11 4.02 -2.98 3.62
N VAL A 12 4.01 -4.31 3.73
CA VAL A 12 4.45 -5.23 2.66
C VAL A 12 3.57 -5.06 1.42
N ALA A 13 2.26 -4.95 1.57
CA ALA A 13 1.32 -4.73 0.46
C ALA A 13 1.59 -3.40 -0.26
N ALA A 14 1.88 -2.32 0.47
CA ALA A 14 2.24 -1.02 -0.11
C ALA A 14 3.57 -1.08 -0.88
N LEU A 15 4.57 -1.79 -0.36
CA LEU A 15 5.84 -2.04 -1.04
C LEU A 15 5.66 -2.84 -2.33
N CYS A 16 4.89 -3.94 -2.29
CA CYS A 16 4.58 -4.73 -3.47
C CYS A 16 3.85 -3.90 -4.54
N PHE A 17 2.91 -3.04 -4.13
CA PHE A 17 2.22 -2.14 -5.05
C PHE A 17 3.18 -1.18 -5.73
N LEU A 18 4.08 -0.52 -4.98
CA LEU A 18 5.07 0.40 -5.55
C LEU A 18 6.05 -0.29 -6.49
N VAL A 19 6.55 -1.48 -6.13
CA VAL A 19 7.48 -2.26 -6.96
C VAL A 19 6.85 -2.65 -8.31
N LEU A 20 5.55 -2.89 -8.37
CA LEU A 20 4.85 -3.24 -9.61
C LEU A 20 4.36 -2.01 -10.38
N ALA A 21 3.89 -0.98 -9.67
CA ALA A 21 3.26 0.18 -10.30
C ALA A 21 4.26 1.13 -10.97
N VAL A 22 5.47 1.28 -10.42
CA VAL A 22 6.53 2.11 -11.01
C VAL A 22 6.98 1.60 -12.39
N PRO A 23 7.34 0.31 -12.58
CA PRO A 23 7.69 -0.19 -13.91
C PRO A 23 6.49 -0.19 -14.86
N TYR A 24 5.27 -0.43 -14.37
CA TYR A 24 4.07 -0.29 -15.20
C TYR A 24 3.88 1.14 -15.71
N HIS A 25 4.16 2.15 -14.87
CA HIS A 25 4.16 3.55 -15.31
C HIS A 25 5.18 3.81 -16.42
N ALA A 26 6.38 3.26 -16.29
CA ALA A 26 7.40 3.43 -17.31
C ALA A 26 7.03 2.79 -18.67
N LEU A 27 6.15 1.78 -18.67
CA LEU A 27 5.80 0.99 -19.85
C LEU A 27 4.45 1.37 -20.49
N ALA A 28 3.54 2.02 -19.76
CA ALA A 28 2.20 2.30 -20.24
C ALA A 28 1.96 3.80 -20.52
N PRO A 29 1.52 4.18 -21.74
CA PRO A 29 1.32 5.59 -22.12
C PRO A 29 0.18 6.30 -21.38
N ASN A 30 -0.73 5.55 -20.77
CA ASN A 30 -1.87 6.07 -19.99
C ASN A 30 -1.75 5.76 -18.49
N ALA A 31 -0.54 5.46 -18.01
CA ALA A 31 -0.37 5.10 -16.62
C ALA A 31 -0.67 6.29 -15.68
N PRO A 32 -1.26 6.02 -14.51
CA PRO A 32 -1.41 7.04 -13.48
C PRO A 32 -0.04 7.56 -13.03
N SER A 33 0.03 8.87 -12.79
CA SER A 33 1.28 9.54 -12.38
C SER A 33 1.88 8.93 -11.12
N VAL A 34 3.21 9.01 -10.97
CA VAL A 34 3.93 8.50 -9.78
C VAL A 34 3.32 9.00 -8.47
N GLY A 35 2.86 10.26 -8.42
CA GLY A 35 2.20 10.83 -7.24
C GLY A 35 0.92 10.09 -6.85
N VAL A 36 0.11 9.65 -7.82
CA VAL A 36 -1.10 8.85 -7.59
C VAL A 36 -0.73 7.47 -7.06
N LEU A 37 0.32 6.85 -7.59
CA LEU A 37 0.80 5.55 -7.13
C LEU A 37 1.27 5.59 -5.69
N VAL A 38 2.00 6.64 -5.31
CA VAL A 38 2.45 6.87 -3.92
C VAL A 38 1.25 7.12 -2.99
N ALA A 39 0.27 7.92 -3.42
CA ALA A 39 -0.94 8.18 -2.63
C ALA A 39 -1.74 6.89 -2.36
N VAL A 40 -1.89 6.02 -3.37
CA VAL A 40 -2.54 4.72 -3.21
C VAL A 40 -1.76 3.81 -2.27
N ALA A 41 -0.43 3.75 -2.38
CA ALA A 41 0.40 2.95 -1.49
C ALA A 41 0.28 3.40 -0.02
N ILE A 42 0.24 4.71 0.22
CA ILE A 42 0.01 5.28 1.56
C ILE A 42 -1.39 4.90 2.06
N ALA A 43 -2.43 5.03 1.23
CA ALA A 43 -3.79 4.65 1.60
C ALA A 43 -3.89 3.16 1.99
N VAL A 44 -3.26 2.27 1.23
CA VAL A 44 -3.20 0.82 1.55
C VAL A 44 -2.51 0.58 2.89
N GLY A 45 -1.38 1.25 3.14
CA GLY A 45 -0.66 1.16 4.41
C GLY A 45 -1.49 1.66 5.61
N LEU A 46 -2.19 2.79 5.44
CA LEU A 46 -3.06 3.37 6.47
C LEU A 46 -4.27 2.48 6.76
N VAL A 47 -4.89 1.89 5.74
CA VAL A 47 -6.01 0.94 5.92
C VAL A 47 -5.55 -0.30 6.68
N GLY A 48 -4.36 -0.84 6.38
CA GLY A 48 -3.77 -1.94 7.15
C GLY A 48 -3.53 -1.58 8.62
N ALA A 49 -3.05 -0.37 8.89
CA ALA A 49 -2.84 0.14 10.25
C ALA A 49 -4.16 0.42 11.00
N ALA A 50 -5.19 0.92 10.32
CA ALA A 50 -6.52 1.13 10.88
C ALA A 50 -7.23 -0.20 11.19
N GLY A 51 -7.12 -1.19 10.30
CA GLY A 51 -7.59 -2.55 10.56
C GLY A 51 -6.90 -3.18 11.78
N ALA A 52 -5.61 -2.92 11.97
CA ALA A 52 -4.88 -3.33 13.17
C ALA A 52 -5.38 -2.66 14.46
N ARG A 53 -5.89 -1.43 14.40
CA ARG A 53 -6.51 -0.73 15.54
C ARG A 53 -7.87 -1.31 15.87
N ALA A 54 -8.72 -1.55 14.87
CA ALA A 54 -10.07 -2.08 15.06
C ALA A 54 -10.14 -3.50 15.65
N VAL A 55 -9.05 -4.26 15.62
CA VAL A 55 -8.96 -5.61 16.22
C VAL A 55 -8.48 -5.57 17.68
N ARG A 56 -7.97 -4.41 18.14
CA ARG A 56 -7.51 -4.24 19.54
C ARG A 56 -8.60 -3.72 20.48
N ASP A 57 -9.65 -3.12 19.94
CA ASP A 57 -10.83 -2.65 20.67
C ASP A 57 -11.87 -3.77 20.76
#